data_AF-A0A0S7WJ43-F1
#
_entry.id   AF-A0A0S7WJ43-F1
#
_cell.length_a   1.000
_cell.length_b   1.000
_cell.length_c   1.000
_cell.angle_alpha   90.00
_cell.angle_beta   90.00
_cell.angle_gamma   90.00
#
_symmetry.space_group_name_H-M   'P 1'
#
loop_
_entity.id
_entity.type
_entity.pdbx_description
1 polymer ?
#
loop_
_entity_poly.entity_id
_entity_poly.type
_entity_poly.pdbx_seq_one_letter_code
_entity_poly.pdbx_strand_id
1 'polypeptide(L)'
;MWPALISFGRALMSRRIAIIQLSRLLGKEEFYRYLSLEDGSEPEELSGEQMARLRFLVDERLEELVRGLAGEVVASDDVTDVVSGVAYLEDRLSFFSELLTEGQKEKVRDGFRSFSSRW
;
A
#
# COMPACT_ATOMS: atom_id res chain seq x y z
N MET A 1 -23.48 25.45 -6.93
CA MET A 1 -22.92 25.81 -5.61
C MET A 1 -23.31 24.72 -4.62
N TRP A 2 -22.45 23.71 -4.52
CA TRP A 2 -22.30 22.81 -3.37
C TRP A 2 -20.79 22.78 -3.10
N PRO A 3 -20.32 22.90 -1.85
CA PRO A 3 -18.97 23.36 -1.56
C PRO A 3 -17.97 22.22 -1.46
N ALA A 4 -16.70 22.63 -1.58
CA ALA A 4 -15.49 21.89 -1.30
C ALA A 4 -15.59 20.89 -0.13
N LEU A 5 -15.37 19.61 -0.42
CA LEU A 5 -14.91 18.61 0.55
C LEU A 5 -13.78 17.73 -0.03
N ILE A 6 -12.99 18.27 -0.95
CA ILE A 6 -11.62 17.77 -1.18
C ILE A 6 -10.71 18.53 -0.22
N SER A 7 -11.03 18.45 1.07
CA SER A 7 -10.17 18.98 2.12
C SER A 7 -8.99 18.04 2.23
N PHE A 8 -7.92 18.41 1.52
CA PHE A 8 -6.51 18.50 1.93
C PHE A 8 -6.16 18.21 3.43
N GLY A 9 -6.77 17.21 4.06
CA GLY A 9 -6.33 16.59 5.32
C GLY A 9 -5.34 15.43 5.08
N ARG A 10 -4.98 15.17 3.81
CA ARG A 10 -4.13 14.05 3.34
C ARG A 10 -2.66 14.16 3.75
N ALA A 11 -2.15 15.35 4.05
CA ALA A 11 -0.71 15.59 4.24
C ALA A 11 -0.17 15.21 5.64
N LEU A 12 -1.04 14.80 6.57
CA LEU A 12 -0.67 14.35 7.91
C LEU A 12 -1.33 13.00 8.28
N MET A 13 -1.69 12.19 7.29
CA MET A 13 -1.99 10.78 7.54
C MET A 13 -0.65 10.09 7.78
N SER A 14 -0.31 9.97 9.06
CA SER A 14 1.05 9.76 9.53
C SER A 14 1.68 8.52 8.92
N ARG A 15 2.98 8.58 8.67
CA ARG A 15 3.84 7.47 8.22
C ARG A 15 3.56 6.17 8.99
N ARG A 16 3.23 6.28 10.28
CA ARG A 16 2.68 5.21 11.13
C ARG A 16 1.50 4.46 10.49
N ILE A 17 0.48 5.17 10.01
CA ILE A 17 -0.69 4.56 9.37
C ILE A 17 -0.30 3.83 8.09
N ALA A 18 0.62 4.40 7.30
CA ALA A 18 1.14 3.73 6.11
C ALA A 18 1.86 2.42 6.48
N ILE A 19 2.69 2.43 7.53
CA ILE A 19 3.36 1.24 8.07
C ILE A 19 2.33 0.18 8.49
N ILE A 20 1.31 0.59 9.25
CA ILE A 20 0.27 -0.32 9.75
C ILE A 20 -0.51 -0.94 8.57
N GLN A 21 -0.97 -0.13 7.62
CA GLN A 21 -1.75 -0.64 6.49
C GLN A 21 -0.91 -1.56 5.60
N LEU A 22 0.35 -1.21 5.35
CA LEU A 22 1.25 -2.07 4.59
C LEU A 22 1.52 -3.39 5.32
N SER A 23 1.66 -3.37 6.66
CA SER A 23 1.80 -4.60 7.45
C SER A 23 0.61 -5.55 7.30
N ARG A 24 -0.62 -5.02 7.13
CA ARG A 24 -1.82 -5.82 6.93
C ARG A 24 -1.83 -6.47 5.54
N LEU A 25 -1.44 -5.73 4.50
CA LEU A 25 -1.35 -6.23 3.13
C LEU A 25 -0.29 -7.31 2.97
N LEU A 26 0.86 -7.18 3.66
CA LEU A 26 1.97 -8.13 3.57
C LEU A 26 1.87 -9.31 4.55
N GLY A 27 0.93 -9.23 5.51
CA GLY A 27 0.80 -10.16 6.62
C GLY A 27 1.52 -9.67 7.86
N LYS A 28 0.76 -9.34 8.91
CA LYS A 28 1.24 -8.65 10.11
C LYS A 28 2.41 -9.39 10.77
N GLU A 29 2.24 -10.66 11.11
CA GLU A 29 3.26 -11.43 11.83
C GLU A 29 4.59 -11.52 11.07
N GLU A 30 4.52 -11.75 9.76
CA GLU A 30 5.69 -11.78 8.87
C GLU A 30 6.40 -10.42 8.84
N PHE A 31 5.62 -9.35 8.70
CA PHE A 31 6.12 -7.99 8.66
C PHE A 31 6.90 -7.61 9.92
N TYR A 32 6.31 -7.79 11.11
CA TYR A 32 6.96 -7.43 12.36
C TYR A 32 8.21 -8.27 12.62
N ARG A 33 8.14 -9.58 12.37
CA ARG A 33 9.30 -10.48 12.47
C ARG A 33 10.44 -10.06 11.54
N TYR A 34 10.13 -9.77 10.27
CA TYR A 34 11.15 -9.45 9.27
C TYR A 34 11.84 -8.11 9.54
N LEU A 35 11.11 -7.13 10.07
CA LEU A 35 11.64 -5.82 10.45
C LEU A 35 12.30 -5.82 11.85
N SER A 36 12.31 -6.96 12.55
CA SER A 36 12.76 -7.06 13.95
C SER A 36 12.04 -6.07 14.87
N LEU A 37 10.74 -5.89 14.66
CA LEU A 37 9.86 -5.09 15.50
C LEU A 37 9.17 -5.98 16.53
N GLU A 38 8.93 -5.44 17.72
CA GLU A 38 8.03 -6.07 18.67
C GLU A 38 6.59 -6.05 18.11
N ASP A 39 5.86 -7.17 18.22
CA ASP A 39 4.50 -7.24 17.68
C ASP A 39 3.61 -6.19 18.34
N GLY A 40 2.88 -5.44 17.53
CA GLY A 40 2.00 -4.36 17.98
C GLY A 40 2.72 -3.05 18.35
N SER A 41 4.05 -2.95 18.22
CA SER A 41 4.81 -1.72 18.51
C SER A 41 4.47 -0.52 17.60
N GLU A 42 3.69 -0.74 16.53
CA GLU A 42 3.14 0.26 15.59
C GLU A 42 3.98 1.56 15.51
N PRO A 43 5.24 1.47 15.02
CA PRO A 43 6.19 2.55 15.14
C PRO A 43 5.80 3.74 14.26
N GLU A 44 6.12 4.95 14.72
CA GLU A 44 5.86 6.19 13.95
C GLU A 44 6.73 6.25 12.68
N GLU A 45 7.97 5.75 12.78
CA GLU A 45 8.93 5.71 11.70
C GLU A 45 9.72 4.40 11.71
N LEU A 46 10.34 4.08 10.58
CA LEU A 46 11.27 2.96 10.45
C LEU A 46 12.69 3.50 10.32
N SER A 47 13.64 2.85 10.98
CA SER A 47 15.06 3.13 10.80
C SER A 47 15.51 2.84 9.36
N GLY A 48 16.68 3.34 8.95
CA GLY A 48 17.22 3.06 7.61
C GLY A 48 17.39 1.56 7.33
N GLU A 49 17.79 0.78 8.35
CA GLU A 49 17.91 -0.67 8.24
C GLU A 49 16.54 -1.35 8.10
N GLN A 50 15.56 -0.93 8.90
CA GLN A 50 14.19 -1.44 8.81
C GLN A 50 13.56 -1.09 7.45
N MET A 51 13.85 0.09 6.91
CA MET A 51 13.41 0.50 5.58
C MET A 51 14.02 -0.37 4.47
N ALA A 52 15.31 -0.71 4.58
CA ALA A 52 15.96 -1.62 3.64
C ALA A 52 15.33 -3.03 3.68
N ARG A 53 15.08 -3.56 4.89
CA ARG A 53 14.41 -4.85 5.09
C ARG A 53 12.97 -4.83 4.59
N LEU A 54 12.22 -3.75 4.84
CA LEU A 54 10.87 -3.56 4.32
C LEU A 54 10.86 -3.66 2.79
N ARG A 55 11.79 -2.96 2.12
CA ARG A 55 11.87 -3.00 0.66
C ARG A 55 12.15 -4.41 0.16
N PHE A 56 13.09 -5.12 0.78
CA PHE A 56 13.33 -6.51 0.43
C PHE A 56 12.08 -7.39 0.63
N LEU A 57 11.38 -7.24 1.76
CA LEU A 57 10.15 -7.99 2.04
C LEU A 57 9.05 -7.70 1.00
N VAL A 58 8.89 -6.45 0.59
CA VAL A 58 7.94 -6.06 -0.47
C VAL A 58 8.27 -6.78 -1.79
N ASP A 59 9.54 -6.88 -2.15
CA ASP A 59 9.94 -7.59 -3.37
C ASP A 59 9.65 -9.10 -3.28
N GLU A 60 9.90 -9.73 -2.14
CA GLU A 60 9.60 -11.15 -1.90
C GLU A 60 8.09 -11.45 -1.85
N ARG A 61 7.29 -10.48 -1.43
CA ARG A 61 5.84 -10.61 -1.18
C ARG A 61 5.01 -9.74 -2.12
N LEU A 62 5.55 -9.48 -3.30
CA LEU A 62 4.93 -8.61 -4.30
C LEU A 62 3.57 -9.15 -4.73
N GLU A 63 3.45 -10.46 -4.89
CA GLU A 63 2.21 -11.10 -5.30
C GLU A 63 1.11 -10.92 -4.24
N GLU A 64 1.42 -11.10 -2.96
CA GLU A 64 0.49 -10.83 -1.85
C GLU A 64 0.07 -9.37 -1.80
N LEU A 65 1.02 -8.44 -1.99
CA LEU A 65 0.72 -7.01 -2.04
C LEU A 65 -0.25 -6.69 -3.17
N VAL A 66 0.00 -7.19 -4.38
CA VAL A 66 -0.88 -6.99 -5.55
C VAL A 66 -2.26 -7.59 -5.29
N ARG A 67 -2.35 -8.81 -4.76
CA ARG A 67 -3.63 -9.46 -4.43
C ARG A 67 -4.39 -8.70 -3.36
N GLY A 68 -3.72 -8.20 -2.33
CA GLY A 68 -4.33 -7.40 -1.27
C GLY A 68 -4.92 -6.11 -1.81
N LEU A 69 -4.16 -5.38 -2.63
CA LEU A 69 -4.63 -4.14 -3.28
C LEU A 69 -5.78 -4.41 -4.27
N ALA A 70 -5.70 -5.50 -5.03
CA ALA A 70 -6.80 -5.93 -5.90
C ALA A 70 -8.06 -6.27 -5.09
N GLY A 71 -7.91 -6.91 -3.92
CA GLY A 71 -9.00 -7.16 -2.99
C GLY A 71 -9.63 -5.87 -2.45
N GLU A 72 -8.82 -4.86 -2.11
CA GLU A 72 -9.31 -3.53 -1.71
C GLU A 72 -10.12 -2.87 -2.84
N VAL A 73 -9.62 -2.94 -4.08
CA VAL A 73 -10.32 -2.40 -5.26
C VAL A 73 -11.67 -3.08 -5.48
N VAL A 74 -11.71 -4.41 -5.44
CA VAL A 74 -12.95 -5.19 -5.64
C VAL A 74 -13.97 -4.95 -4.52
N ALA A 75 -13.51 -4.68 -3.30
CA ALA A 75 -14.37 -4.42 -2.15
C ALA A 75 -14.85 -2.96 -2.05
N SER A 76 -14.37 -2.07 -2.91
CA SER A 76 -14.69 -0.64 -2.86
C SER A 76 -15.93 -0.32 -3.69
N ASP A 77 -16.99 0.18 -3.05
CA ASP A 77 -18.22 0.62 -3.73
C ASP A 77 -17.99 1.78 -4.72
N ASP A 78 -16.92 2.56 -4.53
CA ASP A 78 -16.53 3.66 -5.41
C ASP A 78 -15.85 3.20 -6.72
N VAL A 79 -15.51 1.91 -6.84
CA VAL A 79 -14.89 1.35 -8.04
C VAL A 79 -15.96 0.67 -8.89
N THR A 80 -16.27 1.26 -10.04
CA THR A 80 -17.32 0.79 -10.95
C THR A 80 -16.80 0.20 -12.26
N ASP A 81 -15.53 0.47 -12.57
CA ASP A 81 -14.87 0.05 -13.81
C ASP A 81 -13.34 -0.05 -13.63
N VAL A 82 -12.65 -0.50 -14.69
CA VAL A 82 -11.19 -0.62 -14.68
C VAL A 82 -10.51 0.74 -14.49
N VAL A 83 -11.08 1.84 -14.99
CA VAL A 83 -10.47 3.18 -14.91
C VAL A 83 -10.48 3.69 -13.46
N SER A 84 -11.60 3.56 -12.78
CA SER A 84 -11.75 3.87 -11.34
C SER A 84 -10.90 2.94 -10.48
N GLY A 85 -10.76 1.66 -10.84
CA GLY A 85 -9.86 0.72 -10.17
C GLY A 85 -8.37 1.11 -10.29
N VAL A 86 -7.94 1.55 -11.47
CA VAL A 86 -6.57 2.07 -11.67
C VAL A 86 -6.36 3.36 -10.88
N ALA A 87 -7.34 4.27 -10.86
CA ALA A 87 -7.25 5.49 -10.07
C ALA A 87 -7.12 5.19 -8.56
N TYR A 88 -7.90 4.24 -8.05
CA TYR A 88 -7.79 3.76 -6.67
C TYR A 88 -6.39 3.23 -6.39
N LEU A 89 -5.85 2.37 -7.27
CA LEU A 89 -4.50 1.83 -7.12
C LEU A 89 -3.44 2.93 -7.02
N GLU A 90 -3.46 3.91 -7.93
CA GLU A 90 -2.46 4.99 -7.90
C GLU A 90 -2.56 5.84 -6.64
N ASP A 91 -3.77 6.08 -6.12
CA ASP A 91 -3.97 6.73 -4.82
C ASP A 91 -3.34 5.92 -3.68
N ARG A 92 -3.47 4.59 -3.70
CA ARG A 92 -2.82 3.70 -2.72
C ARG A 92 -1.29 3.70 -2.86
N LEU A 93 -0.75 3.67 -4.08
CA LEU A 93 0.70 3.73 -4.31
C LEU A 93 1.30 5.09 -3.90
N SER A 94 0.55 6.17 -4.11
CA SER A 94 0.90 7.51 -3.64
C SER A 94 0.93 7.57 -2.11
N PHE A 95 -0.06 6.95 -1.45
CA PHE A 95 -0.10 6.83 0.00
C PHE A 95 1.11 6.09 0.59
N PHE A 96 1.62 5.05 -0.09
CA PHE A 96 2.81 4.32 0.34
C PHE A 96 4.14 4.87 -0.20
N SER A 97 4.16 6.10 -0.73
CA SER A 97 5.30 6.63 -1.48
C SER A 97 6.62 6.72 -0.71
N GLU A 98 6.57 6.93 0.60
CA GLU A 98 7.77 6.96 1.46
C GLU A 98 8.29 5.56 1.83
N LEU A 99 7.46 4.52 1.67
CA LEU A 99 7.78 3.14 2.04
C LEU A 99 8.22 2.32 0.82
N LEU A 100 7.61 2.58 -0.33
CA LEU A 100 7.85 1.86 -1.58
C LEU A 100 8.78 2.65 -2.50
N THR A 101 9.71 1.95 -3.13
CA THR A 101 10.50 2.51 -4.22
C THR A 101 9.66 2.65 -5.49
N GLU A 102 10.04 3.54 -6.39
CA GLU A 102 9.37 3.65 -7.71
C GLU A 102 9.41 2.33 -8.50
N GLY A 103 10.51 1.57 -8.40
CA GLY A 103 10.59 0.25 -9.03
C GLY A 103 9.57 -0.75 -8.48
N GLN A 104 9.32 -0.72 -7.16
CA GLN A 104 8.30 -1.57 -6.54
C GLN A 104 6.89 -1.12 -6.93
N LYS A 105 6.63 0.19 -7.00
CA LYS A 105 5.36 0.71 -7.50
C LYS A 105 5.08 0.24 -8.93
N GLU A 106 6.08 0.29 -9.82
CA GLU A 106 5.89 -0.21 -11.19
C GLU A 106 5.60 -1.70 -11.24
N LYS A 107 6.32 -2.50 -10.46
CA LYS A 107 6.03 -3.94 -10.33
C LYS A 107 4.61 -4.21 -9.84
N VAL A 108 4.11 -3.41 -8.89
CA VAL A 108 2.71 -3.52 -8.42
C VAL A 108 1.74 -3.14 -9.53
N ARG A 109 2.00 -2.07 -10.30
CA ARG A 109 1.17 -1.69 -11.45
C ARG A 109 1.11 -2.81 -12.49
N ASP A 110 2.24 -3.41 -12.82
CA ASP A 110 2.30 -4.53 -13.77
C ASP A 110 1.51 -5.75 -13.28
N GLY A 111 1.68 -6.12 -12.01
CA GLY A 111 0.89 -7.19 -11.40
C GLY A 111 -0.60 -6.88 -11.42
N PHE A 112 -0.99 -5.65 -11.12
CA PHE A 112 -2.38 -5.21 -11.13
C PHE A 112 -2.98 -5.19 -12.55
N ARG A 113 -2.24 -4.74 -13.57
CA ARG A 113 -2.66 -4.80 -14.98
C ARG A 113 -2.96 -6.24 -15.41
N SER A 114 -2.13 -7.19 -14.97
CA SER A 114 -2.38 -8.62 -15.22
C SER A 114 -3.67 -9.09 -14.54
N PHE A 115 -3.94 -8.65 -13.31
CA PHE A 115 -5.17 -8.96 -12.60
C PHE A 115 -6.41 -8.35 -13.27
N SER A 116 -6.37 -7.05 -13.61
CA SER A 116 -7.51 -6.32 -14.18
C SER A 116 -7.88 -6.73 -15.59
N SER A 117 -6.98 -7.37 -16.34
CA SER A 117 -7.28 -7.96 -17.65
C SER A 117 -8.35 -9.08 -17.61
N ARG A 118 -8.68 -9.57 -16.41
CA ARG A 118 -9.62 -10.67 -16.17
C ARG A 118 -10.99 -10.17 -15.69
N TRP A 119 -11.15 -8.86 -15.59
CA TRP A 119 -12.33 -8.14 -15.10
C TRP A 119 -13.09 -7.54 -16.28
#